data_AF-A0A1H7VJU2-F1
#
_entry.id   AF-A0A1H7VJU2-F1
#
_cell.length_a   1.000
_cell.length_b   1.000
_cell.length_c   1.000
_cell.angle_alpha   90.00
_cell.angle_beta   90.00
_cell.angle_gamma   90.00
#
_symmetry.space_group_name_H-M   'P 1'
#
loop_
_entity.id
_entity.type
_entity.pdbx_description
1 polymer ?
#
loop_
_entity_poly.entity_id
_entity_poly.type
_entity_poly.pdbx_seq_one_letter_code
_entity_poly.pdbx_strand_id
1 'polypeptide(L)'
;MNARIDRREDAACIIVNIDRERAFWKTHYSELPCGQMLQGFEACWPLLVRAYDIYLHHPNVGREVGAVMYANSPEVTALSLESTMAGRIFSRVMDRIHRATTRLEYPHVLRA
;
A
#
# COMPACT_ATOMS: atom_id res chain seq x y z
N MET A 1 22.18 -13.61 -37.54
CA MET A 1 22.54 -12.35 -36.85
C MET A 1 21.42 -12.05 -35.87
N ASN A 2 21.59 -12.44 -34.61
CA ASN A 2 20.56 -12.28 -33.57
C ASN A 2 20.57 -10.83 -33.08
N ALA A 3 19.64 -10.01 -33.56
CA ALA A 3 19.30 -8.77 -32.90
C ALA A 3 18.62 -9.14 -31.57
N ARG A 4 19.42 -9.22 -30.50
CA ARG A 4 18.90 -9.15 -29.14
C ARG A 4 18.27 -7.77 -29.03
N ILE A 5 16.96 -7.73 -29.24
CA ILE A 5 16.13 -6.59 -28.85
C ILE A 5 16.32 -6.52 -27.34
N ASP A 6 17.21 -5.63 -26.94
CA ASP A 6 17.36 -5.14 -25.58
C ASP A 6 16.01 -4.46 -25.27
N ARG A 7 15.03 -5.30 -24.90
CA ARG A 7 13.82 -4.82 -24.23
C ARG A 7 14.37 -4.19 -22.97
N ARG A 8 14.55 -2.86 -23.01
CA ARG A 8 14.39 -2.04 -21.82
C ARG A 8 13.16 -2.63 -21.13
N GLU A 9 13.38 -3.36 -20.06
CA GLU A 9 12.32 -3.59 -19.10
C GLU A 9 11.90 -2.17 -18.75
N ASP A 10 10.76 -1.74 -19.30
CA ASP A 10 10.08 -0.52 -18.89
C ASP A 10 9.75 -0.75 -17.42
N ALA A 11 10.74 -0.50 -16.56
CA ALA A 11 10.65 -0.72 -15.14
C ALA A 11 9.60 0.28 -14.67
N ALA A 12 8.37 -0.22 -14.49
CA ALA A 12 7.25 0.57 -14.04
C ALA A 12 7.66 1.22 -12.72
N CYS A 13 7.93 2.53 -12.77
CA CYS A 13 8.33 3.29 -11.60
C CYS A 13 7.07 3.71 -10.85
N ILE A 14 6.88 3.16 -9.66
CA ILE A 14 5.79 3.56 -8.77
C ILE A 14 6.30 4.68 -7.87
N ILE A 15 5.80 5.89 -8.10
CA ILE A 15 6.08 7.05 -7.24
C ILE A 15 4.93 7.20 -6.26
N VAL A 16 5.19 6.95 -4.97
CA VAL A 16 4.23 7.18 -3.90
C VAL A 16 4.49 8.56 -3.29
N ASN A 17 3.56 9.50 -3.49
CA ASN A 17 3.59 10.78 -2.79
C ASN A 17 2.98 10.61 -1.40
N ILE A 18 3.84 10.59 -0.37
CA ILE A 18 3.44 10.28 1.00
C ILE A 18 2.49 11.33 1.60
N ASP A 19 2.62 12.60 1.24
CA ASP A 19 1.73 13.67 1.70
C ASP A 19 0.34 13.54 1.08
N ARG A 20 0.27 13.16 -0.20
CA ARG A 20 -0.98 12.89 -0.90
C ARG A 20 -1.70 11.68 -0.31
N GLU A 21 -0.95 10.61 -0.01
CA GLU A 21 -1.52 9.44 0.65
C GLU A 21 -1.96 9.78 2.08
N ARG A 22 -1.20 10.61 2.82
CA ARG A 22 -1.61 11.09 4.14
C ARG A 22 -2.92 11.86 4.08
N ALA A 23 -3.07 12.80 3.15
CA ALA A 23 -4.30 13.54 2.95
C ALA A 23 -5.48 12.62 2.59
N PHE A 24 -5.27 11.68 1.67
CA PHE A 24 -6.27 10.68 1.30
C PHE A 24 -6.74 9.87 2.51
N TRP A 25 -5.82 9.28 3.27
CA TRP A 25 -6.19 8.45 4.42
C TRP A 25 -6.79 9.26 5.56
N LYS A 26 -6.43 10.53 5.70
CA LYS A 26 -7.07 11.42 6.67
C LYS A 26 -8.54 11.67 6.33
N THR A 27 -8.88 11.83 5.05
CA THR A 27 -10.28 11.95 4.59
C THR A 27 -11.03 10.63 4.72
N HIS A 28 -10.37 9.50 4.50
CA HIS A 28 -10.96 8.14 4.59
C HIS A 28 -10.72 7.45 5.95
N TYR A 29 -10.37 8.21 6.99
CA TYR A 29 -9.98 7.64 8.28
C TYR A 29 -11.09 6.81 8.94
N SER A 30 -12.35 7.22 8.76
CA SER A 30 -13.52 6.50 9.29
C SER A 30 -13.70 5.10 8.70
N GLU A 31 -13.14 4.84 7.51
CA GLU A 31 -13.23 3.55 6.82
C GLU A 31 -12.06 2.62 7.20
N LEU A 32 -11.07 3.12 7.93
CA LEU A 32 -9.90 2.35 8.31
C LEU A 32 -10.18 1.50 9.54
N PRO A 33 -9.70 0.24 9.58
CA PRO A 33 -9.85 -0.63 10.75
C PRO A 33 -9.18 -0.03 12.01
N CYS A 34 -8.06 0.68 11.85
CA CYS A 34 -7.41 1.38 12.95
C CYS A 34 -8.26 2.50 13.55
N GLY A 35 -9.18 3.10 12.79
CA GLY A 35 -10.08 4.16 13.26
C GLY A 35 -11.08 3.69 14.31
N GLN A 36 -11.26 2.36 14.42
CA GLN A 36 -12.11 1.73 15.43
C GLN A 36 -11.36 1.38 16.72
N MET A 37 -10.02 1.36 16.70
CA MET A 37 -9.18 0.97 17.85
C MET A 37 -8.32 2.11 18.40
N LEU A 38 -7.82 2.99 17.54
CA LEU A 38 -6.88 4.03 17.91
C LEU A 38 -7.58 5.39 18.00
N GLN A 39 -7.19 6.19 18.99
CA GLN A 39 -7.70 7.54 19.16
C GLN A 39 -6.93 8.52 18.27
N GLY A 40 -7.33 8.56 17.00
CA GLY A 40 -6.93 9.59 16.05
C GLY A 40 -6.01 9.11 14.94
N PHE A 41 -6.06 9.86 13.84
CA PHE A 41 -5.33 9.56 12.60
C PHE A 41 -3.81 9.47 12.82
N GLU A 42 -3.25 10.32 13.68
CA GLU A 42 -1.79 10.34 13.92
C GLU A 42 -1.27 9.05 14.55
N ALA A 43 -2.08 8.34 15.33
CA ALA A 43 -1.71 7.04 15.88
C ALA A 43 -1.80 5.92 14.81
N CYS A 44 -2.70 6.07 13.84
CA CYS A 44 -2.84 5.11 12.74
C CYS A 44 -1.82 5.36 11.61
N TRP A 45 -1.35 6.58 11.43
CA TRP A 45 -0.50 6.94 10.30
C TRP A 45 0.79 6.10 10.19
N PRO A 46 1.56 5.83 11.27
CA PRO A 46 2.75 4.98 11.21
C PRO A 46 2.47 3.56 10.69
N LEU A 47 1.30 3.00 11.01
CA LEU A 47 0.87 1.69 10.52
C LEU A 47 0.67 1.69 9.00
N LEU A 48 0.05 2.75 8.47
CA LEU A 48 -0.17 2.89 7.03
C LEU A 48 1.17 3.08 6.30
N VAL A 49 2.05 3.93 6.83
CA VAL A 49 3.40 4.13 6.28
C VAL A 49 4.15 2.81 6.21
N ARG A 50 4.10 2.00 7.27
CA ARG A 50 4.78 0.71 7.29
C ARG A 50 4.26 -0.26 6.22
N ALA A 51 2.97 -0.23 5.91
CA ALA A 51 2.41 -1.03 4.83
C ALA A 51 2.93 -0.57 3.45
N TYR A 52 3.10 0.74 3.22
CA TYR A 52 3.76 1.25 2.01
C TYR A 52 5.23 0.85 1.95
N ASP A 53 5.96 0.94 3.07
CA ASP A 53 7.37 0.55 3.13
C ASP A 53 7.55 -0.92 2.72
N ILE A 54 6.72 -1.83 3.25
CA ILE A 54 6.79 -3.24 2.88
C ILE A 54 6.54 -3.44 1.39
N TYR A 55 5.56 -2.74 0.82
CA TYR A 55 5.30 -2.82 -0.62
C TYR A 55 6.48 -2.29 -1.46
N LEU A 56 7.07 -1.16 -1.07
CA LEU A 56 8.17 -0.55 -1.81
C LEU A 56 9.47 -1.38 -1.74
N HIS A 57 9.74 -2.02 -0.60
CA HIS A 57 10.90 -2.90 -0.45
C HIS A 57 10.68 -4.30 -1.05
N HIS A 58 9.42 -4.74 -1.14
CA HIS A 58 9.05 -6.07 -1.60
C HIS A 58 7.88 -6.04 -2.61
N PRO A 59 8.04 -5.38 -3.78
CA PRO A 59 6.93 -5.16 -4.72
C PRO A 59 6.39 -6.45 -5.35
N ASN A 60 7.23 -7.48 -5.45
CA ASN A 60 6.87 -8.78 -6.04
C ASN A 60 6.30 -9.78 -5.02
N VAL A 61 6.22 -9.39 -3.74
CA VAL A 61 5.70 -10.27 -2.71
C VAL A 61 4.17 -10.28 -2.77
N GLY A 62 3.61 -11.49 -2.85
CA GLY A 62 2.17 -11.69 -2.85
C GLY A 62 1.51 -11.13 -1.59
N ARG A 63 0.24 -10.75 -1.71
CA ARG A 63 -0.52 -10.05 -0.65
C ARG A 63 -0.51 -10.78 0.70
N GLU A 64 -0.56 -12.10 0.68
CA GLU A 64 -0.56 -12.93 1.90
C GLU A 64 0.79 -12.85 2.63
N VAL A 65 1.89 -13.03 1.90
CA VAL A 65 3.24 -12.96 2.48
C VAL A 65 3.55 -11.54 2.96
N GLY A 66 3.13 -10.51 2.21
CA GLY A 66 3.24 -9.12 2.62
C GLY A 66 2.45 -8.82 3.89
N ALA A 67 1.25 -9.39 4.04
CA ALA A 67 0.44 -9.25 5.25
C ALA A 67 1.11 -9.90 6.47
N VAL A 68 1.79 -11.04 6.29
CA VAL A 68 2.58 -11.68 7.36
C VAL A 68 3.79 -10.82 7.74
N MET A 69 4.52 -10.28 6.77
CA MET A 69 5.64 -9.35 7.04
C MET A 69 5.15 -8.11 7.81
N TYR A 70 3.98 -7.60 7.43
CA TYR A 70 3.36 -6.46 8.08
C TYR A 70 2.92 -6.78 9.51
N ALA A 71 2.27 -7.93 9.73
CA ALA A 71 1.83 -8.37 11.05
C ALA A 71 3.01 -8.49 12.05
N ASN A 72 4.20 -8.84 11.55
CA ASN A 72 5.42 -8.96 12.36
C ASN A 72 6.26 -7.68 12.42
N SER A 73 5.78 -6.56 11.88
CA SER A 73 6.53 -5.30 11.91
C SER A 73 6.59 -4.67 13.31
N PRO A 74 7.65 -3.90 13.62
CA PRO A 74 7.78 -3.22 14.92
C PRO A 74 6.58 -2.34 15.26
N GLU A 75 6.01 -1.64 14.28
CA GLU A 75 4.88 -0.72 14.47
C GLU A 75 3.60 -1.47 14.85
N VAL A 76 3.37 -2.64 14.25
CA VAL A 76 2.20 -3.48 14.53
C VAL A 76 2.36 -4.22 15.86
N THR A 77 3.55 -4.73 16.14
CA THR A 77 3.85 -5.45 17.38
C THR A 77 3.88 -4.51 18.59
N ALA A 78 4.37 -3.27 18.45
CA ALA A 78 4.32 -2.25 19.50
C ALA A 78 2.89 -1.92 19.94
N LEU A 79 1.92 -1.99 19.03
CA LEU A 79 0.50 -1.77 19.31
C LEU A 79 -0.25 -3.05 19.66
N SER A 80 0.44 -4.20 19.73
CA SER A 80 -0.16 -5.52 20.01
C SER A 80 -1.39 -5.81 19.14
N LEU A 81 -1.35 -5.39 17.86
CA LEU A 81 -2.47 -5.58 16.95
C LEU A 81 -2.62 -7.06 16.59
N GLU A 82 -3.87 -7.53 16.59
CA GLU A 82 -4.18 -8.87 16.14
C GLU A 82 -3.81 -9.05 14.66
N SER A 83 -3.28 -10.22 14.30
CA SER A 83 -2.85 -10.53 12.93
C SER A 83 -3.96 -10.33 11.89
N THR A 84 -5.21 -10.66 12.26
CA THR A 84 -6.38 -10.45 11.39
C THR A 84 -6.64 -8.96 11.13
N MET A 85 -6.46 -8.11 12.14
CA MET A 85 -6.60 -6.66 12.04
C MET A 85 -5.46 -6.05 11.21
N ALA A 86 -4.23 -6.48 11.47
CA ALA A 86 -3.07 -6.07 10.70
C ALA A 86 -3.25 -6.43 9.21
N GLY A 87 -3.72 -7.64 8.92
CA GLY A 87 -4.03 -8.10 7.56
C GLY A 87 -5.09 -7.23 6.86
N ARG A 88 -6.11 -6.76 7.59
CA ARG A 88 -7.13 -5.84 7.04
C ARG A 88 -6.56 -4.46 6.71
N ILE A 89 -5.69 -3.91 7.58
CA ILE A 89 -5.02 -2.63 7.32
C ILE A 89 -4.13 -2.74 6.08
N PHE A 90 -3.27 -3.78 6.04
CA PHE A 90 -2.40 -4.04 4.92
C PHE A 90 -3.18 -4.20 3.61
N SER A 91 -4.29 -4.96 3.67
CA SER A 91 -5.18 -5.17 2.54
C SER A 91 -5.70 -3.85 1.96
N ARG A 92 -6.18 -2.94 2.82
CA ARG A 92 -6.69 -1.63 2.39
C ARG A 92 -5.63 -0.78 1.69
N VAL A 93 -4.39 -0.80 2.19
CA VAL A 93 -3.28 -0.09 1.55
C VAL A 93 -2.95 -0.71 0.18
N MET A 94 -2.92 -2.03 0.08
CA MET A 94 -2.68 -2.70 -1.22
C MET A 94 -3.80 -2.43 -2.23
N ASP A 95 -5.06 -2.40 -1.81
CA ASP A 95 -6.18 -2.06 -2.69
C ASP A 95 -6.07 -0.63 -3.22
N ARG A 96 -5.61 0.30 -2.38
CA ARG A 96 -5.37 1.69 -2.76
C ARG A 96 -4.23 1.79 -3.77
N ILE A 97 -3.11 1.11 -3.53
CA ILE A 97 -1.96 1.07 -4.45
C ILE A 97 -2.40 0.48 -5.78
N HIS A 98 -3.07 -0.68 -5.78
CA HIS A 98 -3.54 -1.34 -6.99
C HIS A 98 -4.49 -0.43 -7.79
N ARG A 99 -5.46 0.22 -7.15
CA ARG A 99 -6.35 1.18 -7.83
C ARG A 99 -5.59 2.39 -8.38
N ALA A 100 -4.55 2.86 -7.70
CA ALA A 100 -3.73 3.97 -8.16
C ALA A 100 -2.88 3.56 -9.36
N THR A 101 -2.30 2.36 -9.36
CA THR A 101 -1.46 1.85 -10.46
C THR A 101 -2.28 1.42 -11.68
N THR A 102 -3.44 0.78 -11.50
CA THR A 102 -4.32 0.43 -12.63
C THR A 102 -4.87 1.68 -13.33
N ARG A 103 -5.10 2.79 -12.61
CA ARG A 103 -5.46 4.08 -13.23
C ARG A 103 -4.33 4.69 -14.06
N LEU A 104 -3.08 4.34 -13.77
CA LEU A 104 -1.92 4.77 -14.57
C LEU A 104 -1.76 3.90 -15.83
N GLU A 105 -2.09 2.61 -15.76
CA GLU A 105 -2.07 1.69 -16.90
C GLU A 105 -3.24 1.93 -17.87
N TYR A 106 -4.40 2.36 -17.35
CA TYR A 106 -5.59 2.70 -18.13
C TYR A 106 -6.13 4.08 -17.73
N PRO A 107 -5.46 5.18 -18.10
CA PRO A 107 -6.05 6.50 -18.00
C PRO A 107 -7.26 6.48 -18.91
N HIS A 108 -8.45 6.70 -18.34
CA HIS A 108 -9.75 6.64 -19.01
C HIS A 108 -9.65 6.91 -20.51
N VAL A 109 -9.82 5.87 -21.34
CA VAL A 109 -10.27 6.03 -22.72
C VAL A 109 -11.70 6.54 -22.61
N LEU A 110 -11.83 7.84 -22.37
CA LEU A 110 -13.08 8.57 -22.50
C LEU A 110 -13.44 8.46 -23.97
N ARG A 111 -14.38 7.55 -24.26
CA ARG A 111 -15.06 7.46 -25.55
C ARG A 111 -15.63 8.84 -25.88
N ALA A 112 -15.24 9.34 -27.05
CA ALA A 112 -15.89 10.42 -27.76
C ALA A 112 -17.35 10.07 -28.10
#